data_AF-A0AA51QPJ3-F1
#
_entry.id   AF-A0AA51QPJ3-F1
#
_cell.length_a   1.000
_cell.length_b   1.000
_cell.length_c   1.000
_cell.angle_alpha   90.00
_cell.angle_beta   90.00
_cell.angle_gamma   90.00
#
_symmetry.space_group_name_H-M   'P 1'
#
loop_
_entity.id
_entity.type
_entity.pdbx_description
1 polymer ?
#
loop_
_entity_poly.entity_id
_entity_poly.type
_entity_poly.pdbx_seq_one_letter_code
_entity_poly.pdbx_strand_id
1 'polypeptide(L)'
;MGKRIPTRENCDPNDPEDKFQWVFVAWPFMGDQTYTPHDDILKMWSKRLVDLGFELPDPDTAQLKLVGPVRGPQHTLNGAVGWVDKDDPDPEPVVIPDMGSYTRYEQEIVAEQLRYHGVITGEEPQVSKAQVQTGEQFDPSEHSPSTVNGYLLGVQAQGNSAEMRRVVAAEMAGKKRDQILRKWRGI
;
A
#
# COMPACT_ATOMS: atom_id res chain seq x y z
N MET A 1 -7.90 21.09 7.77
CA MET A 1 -8.51 20.40 6.62
C MET A 1 -8.30 21.34 5.43
N GLY A 2 -7.56 20.93 4.40
CA GLY A 2 -7.26 21.82 3.27
C GLY A 2 -8.55 22.29 2.62
N LYS A 3 -8.68 23.59 2.36
CA LYS A 3 -9.88 24.14 1.72
C LYS A 3 -9.97 23.57 0.31
N ARG A 4 -11.16 23.05 -0.04
CA ARG A 4 -11.48 22.55 -1.38
C ARG A 4 -11.30 23.68 -2.39
N ILE A 5 -10.84 23.35 -3.59
CA ILE A 5 -10.71 24.32 -4.69
C ILE A 5 -12.10 24.93 -4.98
N PRO A 6 -12.25 26.27 -4.98
CA PRO A 6 -13.49 26.90 -5.39
C PRO A 6 -13.84 26.55 -6.84
N THR A 7 -15.04 26.05 -7.07
CA THR A 7 -15.60 25.75 -8.40
C THR A 7 -16.97 26.41 -8.50
N ARG A 8 -17.45 26.59 -9.73
CA ARG A 8 -18.78 27.18 -9.94
C ARG A 8 -19.88 26.42 -9.20
N GLU A 9 -19.76 25.10 -9.14
CA GLU A 9 -20.76 24.20 -8.52
C GLU A 9 -20.71 24.22 -6.98
N ASN A 10 -19.59 24.65 -6.39
CA ASN A 10 -19.40 24.62 -4.94
C ASN A 10 -19.40 25.99 -4.26
N CYS A 11 -19.35 27.09 -5.02
CA CYS A 11 -19.52 28.45 -4.51
C CYS A 11 -21.00 28.78 -4.33
N ASP A 12 -21.36 29.46 -3.23
CA ASP A 12 -22.74 29.92 -3.00
C ASP A 12 -23.06 31.14 -3.89
N PRO A 13 -24.03 31.03 -4.82
CA PRO A 13 -24.40 32.14 -5.70
C PRO A 13 -25.06 33.32 -4.97
N ASN A 14 -25.51 33.13 -3.72
CA ASN A 14 -26.21 34.15 -2.92
C ASN A 14 -25.28 34.86 -1.93
N ASP A 15 -24.08 34.34 -1.68
CA ASP A 15 -23.09 35.00 -0.83
C ASP A 15 -22.16 35.87 -1.68
N PRO A 16 -22.17 37.21 -1.52
CA PRO A 16 -21.28 38.09 -2.28
C PRO A 16 -19.79 37.76 -2.12
N GLU A 17 -19.37 37.25 -0.97
CA GLU A 17 -17.97 36.88 -0.73
C GLU A 17 -17.60 35.53 -1.35
N ASP A 18 -18.58 34.70 -1.75
CA ASP A 18 -18.34 33.35 -2.29
C ASP A 18 -18.65 33.23 -3.78
N LYS A 19 -19.69 33.93 -4.25
CA LYS A 19 -20.30 33.86 -5.60
C LYS A 19 -19.30 33.77 -6.76
N PHE A 20 -18.18 34.50 -6.70
CA PHE A 20 -17.20 34.59 -7.77
C PHE A 20 -15.80 34.10 -7.40
N GLN A 21 -15.58 33.44 -6.25
CA GLN A 21 -14.23 32.97 -5.87
C GLN A 21 -13.62 32.05 -6.92
N TRP A 22 -14.44 31.17 -7.53
CA TRP A 22 -14.02 30.24 -8.58
C TRP A 22 -13.38 30.91 -9.81
N VAL A 23 -13.76 32.17 -10.11
CA VAL A 23 -13.23 32.90 -11.28
C VAL A 23 -11.71 33.10 -11.16
N PHE A 24 -11.21 33.29 -9.94
CA PHE A 24 -9.80 33.62 -9.70
C PHE A 24 -8.92 32.39 -9.42
N VAL A 25 -9.47 31.19 -9.56
CA VAL A 25 -8.69 29.95 -9.44
C VAL A 25 -7.83 29.78 -10.68
N ALA A 26 -6.56 29.40 -10.48
CA ALA A 26 -5.57 29.22 -11.55
C ALA A 26 -5.52 30.41 -12.53
N TRP A 27 -5.59 31.63 -11.99
CA TRP A 27 -5.59 32.85 -12.78
C TRP A 27 -4.26 33.05 -13.51
N PRO A 28 -4.26 33.47 -14.79
CA PRO A 28 -3.02 33.78 -15.50
C PRO A 28 -2.20 34.83 -14.75
N PHE A 29 -0.92 34.54 -14.51
CA PHE A 29 -0.05 35.45 -13.75
C PHE A 29 1.23 35.84 -14.50
N MET A 30 2.16 34.91 -14.69
CA MET A 30 3.45 35.19 -15.33
C MET A 30 3.88 34.04 -16.24
N GLY A 31 3.99 34.32 -17.55
CA GLY A 31 4.26 33.29 -18.55
C GLY A 31 3.20 32.20 -18.48
N ASP A 32 3.64 30.95 -18.43
CA ASP A 32 2.76 29.77 -18.33
C ASP A 32 2.33 29.44 -16.88
N GLN A 33 2.68 30.29 -15.91
CA GLN A 33 2.33 30.07 -14.50
C GLN A 33 0.95 30.66 -14.17
N THR A 34 0.20 29.88 -13.41
CA THR A 34 -1.08 30.29 -12.83
C THR A 34 -0.92 30.64 -11.36
N TYR A 35 -1.81 31.49 -10.87
CA TYR A 35 -1.85 31.91 -9.48
C TYR A 35 -3.28 31.86 -8.96
N THR A 36 -3.45 31.25 -7.79
CA THR A 36 -4.71 31.34 -7.04
C THR A 36 -4.46 32.19 -5.80
N PRO A 37 -5.14 33.34 -5.63
CA PRO A 37 -5.02 34.16 -4.44
C PRO A 37 -5.40 33.41 -3.15
N HIS A 38 -4.92 33.93 -2.01
CA HIS A 38 -5.35 33.48 -0.70
C HIS A 38 -6.85 33.71 -0.49
N ASP A 39 -7.48 32.90 0.37
CA ASP A 39 -8.93 32.91 0.62
C ASP A 39 -9.50 34.28 0.97
N ASP A 40 -8.81 35.06 1.80
CA ASP A 40 -9.27 36.39 2.18
C ASP A 40 -9.33 37.34 0.98
N ILE A 41 -8.37 37.21 0.06
CA ILE A 41 -8.33 38.00 -1.18
C ILE A 41 -9.47 37.57 -2.11
N LEU A 42 -9.69 36.25 -2.25
CA LEU A 42 -10.79 35.71 -3.05
C LEU A 42 -12.14 36.26 -2.59
N LYS A 43 -12.39 36.29 -1.28
CA LYS A 43 -13.62 36.87 -0.70
C LYS A 43 -13.79 38.35 -1.02
N MET A 44 -12.73 39.13 -0.78
CA MET A 44 -12.73 40.57 -1.05
C MET A 44 -12.97 40.87 -2.53
N TRP A 45 -12.36 40.09 -3.44
CA TRP A 45 -12.51 40.28 -4.88
C TRP A 45 -13.87 39.81 -5.39
N SER A 46 -14.41 38.70 -4.87
CA SER A 46 -15.76 38.24 -5.17
C SER A 46 -16.78 39.32 -4.81
N LYS A 47 -16.70 39.84 -3.59
CA LYS A 47 -17.60 40.91 -3.14
C LYS A 47 -17.48 42.15 -4.02
N ARG A 48 -16.26 42.51 -4.43
CA ARG A 48 -16.02 43.64 -5.34
C ARG A 48 -16.74 43.48 -6.68
N LEU A 49 -16.76 42.28 -7.26
CA LEU A 49 -17.50 42.03 -8.51
C LEU A 49 -19.01 42.21 -8.30
N VAL A 50 -19.56 41.72 -7.21
CA VAL A 50 -20.97 41.93 -6.86
C VAL A 50 -21.29 43.42 -6.65
N ASP A 51 -20.45 44.14 -5.90
CA ASP A 51 -20.62 45.57 -5.65
C ASP A 51 -20.57 46.40 -6.95
N LEU A 52 -19.88 45.91 -7.98
CA LEU A 52 -19.81 46.51 -9.32
C LEU A 52 -20.97 46.10 -10.24
N GLY A 53 -21.88 45.24 -9.77
CA GLY A 53 -23.04 44.78 -10.53
C GLY A 53 -22.75 43.64 -11.50
N PHE A 54 -21.66 42.88 -11.32
CA PHE A 54 -21.43 41.68 -12.11
C PHE A 54 -22.43 40.59 -11.71
N GLU A 55 -22.99 39.93 -12.73
CA GLU A 55 -23.83 38.75 -12.56
C GLU A 55 -23.11 37.48 -13.01
N LEU A 56 -23.58 36.33 -12.52
CA LEU A 56 -23.01 35.05 -12.95
C LEU A 56 -23.24 34.88 -14.46
N PRO A 57 -22.20 34.55 -15.23
CA PRO A 57 -22.36 34.30 -16.65
C PRO A 57 -23.22 33.05 -16.86
N ASP A 58 -24.00 33.03 -17.93
CA ASP A 58 -24.75 31.85 -18.38
C ASP A 58 -23.78 30.70 -18.70
N PRO A 59 -23.88 29.53 -18.04
CA PRO A 59 -23.02 28.37 -18.32
C PRO A 59 -22.98 27.97 -19.80
N ASP A 60 -24.08 28.18 -20.52
CA ASP A 60 -24.18 27.77 -21.92
C ASP A 60 -23.30 28.66 -22.82
N THR A 61 -23.11 29.91 -22.42
CA THR A 61 -22.28 30.90 -23.12
C THR A 61 -20.80 30.88 -22.72
N ALA A 62 -20.45 30.24 -21.60
CA ALA A 62 -19.08 30.13 -21.13
C ALA A 62 -18.22 29.38 -22.16
N GLN A 63 -17.04 29.90 -22.47
CA GLN A 63 -16.08 29.30 -23.42
C GLN A 63 -15.02 28.43 -22.74
N LEU A 64 -14.90 28.55 -21.41
CA LEU A 64 -13.88 27.86 -20.63
C LEU A 64 -14.55 27.08 -19.50
N LYS A 65 -13.92 25.97 -19.12
CA LYS A 65 -14.26 25.21 -17.92
C LYS A 65 -13.03 25.01 -17.04
N LEU A 66 -13.26 24.98 -15.73
CA LEU A 66 -12.22 24.72 -14.75
C LEU A 66 -12.07 23.21 -14.57
N VAL A 67 -10.85 22.70 -14.78
CA VAL A 67 -10.51 21.30 -14.53
C VAL A 67 -9.66 21.22 -13.27
N GLY A 68 -10.12 20.42 -12.31
CA GLY A 68 -9.40 20.13 -11.09
C GLY A 68 -8.18 19.24 -11.33
N PRO A 69 -7.31 19.06 -10.32
CA PRO A 69 -6.13 18.24 -10.47
C PRO A 69 -6.54 16.77 -10.59
N VAL A 70 -6.07 16.10 -11.65
CA VAL A 70 -6.35 14.68 -11.94
C VAL A 70 -5.74 13.75 -10.87
N ARG A 71 -4.62 14.18 -10.27
CA ARG A 71 -3.92 13.45 -9.20
C ARG A 71 -3.40 14.40 -8.13
N GLY A 72 -3.15 13.83 -6.95
CA GLY A 72 -2.57 14.54 -5.82
C GLY A 72 -3.59 15.34 -4.99
N PRO A 73 -3.12 16.26 -4.13
CA PRO A 73 -3.97 17.01 -3.22
C PRO A 73 -4.99 17.91 -3.94
N GLN A 74 -6.23 17.90 -3.48
CA GLN A 74 -7.35 18.69 -4.02
C GLN A 74 -7.43 20.08 -3.36
N HIS A 75 -6.40 20.91 -3.52
CA HIS A 75 -6.34 22.28 -2.98
C HIS A 75 -5.77 23.28 -3.99
N THR A 76 -6.01 24.58 -3.77
CA THR A 76 -5.66 25.67 -4.69
C THR A 76 -4.17 25.81 -5.03
N LEU A 77 -3.27 25.31 -4.18
CA LEU A 77 -1.82 25.28 -4.45
C LEU A 77 -1.39 24.13 -5.38
N ASN A 78 -2.32 23.30 -5.86
CA ASN A 78 -1.99 22.26 -6.83
C ASN A 78 -1.99 22.87 -8.24
N GLY A 79 -0.80 22.98 -8.84
CA GLY A 79 -0.61 23.55 -10.18
C GLY A 79 -1.22 22.74 -11.33
N ALA A 80 -1.78 21.56 -11.06
CA ALA A 80 -2.54 20.80 -12.05
C ALA A 80 -3.99 21.29 -12.22
N VAL A 81 -4.43 22.30 -11.48
CA VAL A 81 -5.69 23.01 -11.72
C VAL A 81 -5.51 23.97 -12.90
N GLY A 82 -6.47 23.99 -13.83
CA GLY A 82 -6.40 24.90 -14.96
C GLY A 82 -7.72 25.15 -15.65
N TRP A 83 -7.74 26.19 -16.46
CA TRP A 83 -8.83 26.51 -17.38
C TRP A 83 -8.54 25.89 -18.75
N VAL A 84 -9.49 25.13 -19.27
CA VAL A 84 -9.43 24.52 -20.61
C VAL A 84 -10.63 24.96 -21.43
N ASP A 85 -10.61 24.67 -22.73
CA ASP A 85 -11.76 24.94 -23.59
C ASP A 85 -12.98 24.13 -23.09
N LYS A 86 -14.18 24.70 -23.19
CA LYS A 86 -15.41 24.02 -22.77
C LYS A 86 -15.59 22.67 -23.47
N ASP A 87 -15.17 22.59 -24.73
CA ASP A 87 -15.35 21.41 -25.58
C ASP A 87 -14.20 20.39 -25.47
N ASP A 88 -13.11 20.73 -24.76
CA ASP A 88 -12.03 19.78 -24.51
C ASP A 88 -12.56 18.59 -23.70
N PRO A 89 -12.14 17.35 -23.97
CA PRO A 89 -12.61 16.19 -23.22
C PRO A 89 -12.18 16.29 -21.75
N ASP A 90 -13.07 15.91 -20.83
CA ASP A 90 -12.69 15.80 -19.42
C ASP A 90 -11.60 14.73 -19.25
N PRO A 91 -10.60 14.96 -18.37
CA PRO A 91 -9.56 13.98 -18.14
C PRO A 91 -10.16 12.71 -17.52
N GLU A 92 -9.61 11.56 -17.91
CA GLU A 92 -10.05 10.28 -17.35
C GLU A 92 -9.87 10.28 -15.82
N PRO A 93 -10.92 9.94 -15.06
CA PRO A 93 -10.85 9.95 -13.61
C PRO A 93 -9.89 8.86 -13.13
N VAL A 94 -8.91 9.26 -12.32
CA VAL A 94 -8.03 8.30 -11.65
C VAL A 94 -8.75 7.77 -10.43
N VAL A 95 -9.31 6.57 -10.55
CA VAL A 95 -9.98 5.89 -9.46
C VAL A 95 -8.96 5.15 -8.60
N ILE A 96 -9.11 5.24 -7.28
CA ILE A 96 -8.30 4.43 -6.35
C ILE A 96 -8.68 2.97 -6.60
N PRO A 97 -7.71 2.07 -6.85
CA PRO A 97 -8.02 0.66 -7.05
C PRO A 97 -8.78 0.07 -5.87
N ASP A 98 -9.89 -0.62 -6.14
CA ASP A 98 -10.67 -1.30 -5.10
C ASP A 98 -9.98 -2.61 -4.69
N MET A 99 -9.32 -2.59 -3.54
CA MET A 99 -8.65 -3.78 -2.98
C MET A 99 -9.63 -4.92 -2.68
N GLY A 100 -10.93 -4.65 -2.49
CA GLY A 100 -11.95 -5.68 -2.27
C GLY A 100 -12.23 -6.54 -3.50
N SER A 101 -11.92 -6.02 -4.70
CA SER A 101 -12.03 -6.76 -5.95
C SER A 101 -10.85 -7.69 -6.23
N TYR A 102 -9.75 -7.53 -5.50
CA TYR A 102 -8.52 -8.30 -5.70
C TYR A 102 -8.60 -9.62 -4.95
N THR A 103 -7.96 -10.65 -5.49
CA THR A 103 -7.75 -11.91 -4.79
C THR A 103 -6.83 -11.70 -3.58
N ARG A 104 -6.84 -12.66 -2.64
CA ARG A 104 -5.99 -12.57 -1.45
C ARG A 104 -4.50 -12.45 -1.79
N TYR A 105 -4.05 -13.18 -2.80
CA TYR A 105 -2.66 -13.15 -3.25
C TYR A 105 -2.27 -11.79 -3.85
N GLU A 106 -3.14 -11.19 -4.65
CA GLU A 106 -2.91 -9.84 -5.21
C GLU A 106 -2.87 -8.77 -4.12
N GLN A 107 -3.75 -8.87 -3.11
CA GLN A 107 -3.71 -7.98 -1.94
C GLN A 107 -2.38 -8.09 -1.18
N GLU A 108 -1.84 -9.31 -1.05
CA GLU A 108 -0.53 -9.53 -0.41
C GLU A 108 0.61 -8.90 -1.22
N ILE A 109 0.57 -8.99 -2.55
CA ILE A 109 1.53 -8.29 -3.42
C ILE A 109 1.45 -6.77 -3.24
N VAL A 110 0.24 -6.20 -3.23
CA VAL A 110 0.07 -4.76 -3.01
C VAL A 110 0.58 -4.35 -1.62
N ALA A 111 0.32 -5.16 -0.59
CA ALA A 111 0.83 -4.91 0.76
C ALA A 111 2.36 -4.92 0.82
N GLU A 112 3.01 -5.87 0.13
CA GLU A 112 4.47 -5.91 0.00
C GLU A 112 5.02 -4.68 -0.74
N GLN A 113 4.38 -4.24 -1.82
CA GLN A 113 4.76 -2.99 -2.51
C GLN A 113 4.66 -1.79 -1.58
N LEU A 114 3.58 -1.67 -0.80
CA LEU A 114 3.39 -0.59 0.16
C LEU A 114 4.41 -0.62 1.31
N ARG A 115 4.83 -1.82 1.75
CA ARG A 115 5.94 -1.98 2.71
C ARG A 115 7.27 -1.51 2.10
N TYR A 116 7.58 -1.95 0.89
CA TYR A 116 8.79 -1.54 0.17
C TYR A 116 8.87 -0.02 -0.01
N HIS A 117 7.74 0.63 -0.29
CA HIS A 117 7.65 2.09 -0.38
C HIS A 117 7.61 2.82 0.98
N GLY A 118 7.68 2.09 2.09
CA GLY A 118 7.66 2.65 3.45
C GLY A 118 6.31 3.23 3.88
N VAL A 119 5.24 2.95 3.14
CA VAL A 119 3.86 3.38 3.49
C VAL A 119 3.34 2.54 4.65
N ILE A 120 3.56 1.23 4.59
CA ILE A 120 3.31 0.32 5.72
C ILE A 120 4.63 0.17 6.47
N THR A 121 4.66 0.66 7.70
CA THR A 121 5.82 0.51 8.59
C THR A 121 5.69 -0.77 9.41
N GLY A 122 6.77 -1.56 9.51
CA GLY A 122 6.78 -2.81 10.28
C GLY A 122 7.92 -3.75 9.87
N GLU A 123 8.16 -4.80 10.66
CA GLU A 123 9.12 -5.85 10.30
C GLU A 123 8.63 -6.63 9.08
N GLU A 124 9.53 -6.86 8.11
CA GLU A 124 9.25 -7.76 6.99
C GLU A 124 8.89 -9.15 7.51
N PRO A 125 7.91 -9.83 6.91
CA PRO A 125 7.59 -11.21 7.27
C PRO A 125 8.85 -12.08 7.10
N GLN A 126 9.32 -12.67 8.19
CA GLN A 126 10.46 -13.58 8.18
C GLN A 126 10.11 -14.77 7.28
N VAL A 127 10.78 -14.86 6.12
CA VAL A 127 10.69 -16.05 5.27
C VAL A 127 11.11 -17.28 6.08
N SER A 128 10.37 -18.38 5.95
CA SER A 128 10.74 -19.65 6.56
C SER A 128 12.10 -20.10 6.02
N LYS A 129 13.17 -19.87 6.78
CA LYS A 129 14.50 -20.37 6.47
C LYS A 129 14.62 -21.81 6.93
N ALA A 130 15.15 -22.68 6.08
CA ALA A 130 15.58 -24.00 6.52
C ALA A 130 16.65 -23.86 7.61
N GLN A 131 16.46 -24.51 8.76
CA GLN A 131 17.46 -24.53 9.81
C GLN A 131 18.41 -25.71 9.59
N VAL A 132 19.70 -25.41 9.44
CA VAL A 132 20.75 -26.44 9.45
C VAL A 132 21.12 -26.71 10.91
N GLN A 133 20.78 -27.88 11.44
CA GLN A 133 21.29 -28.30 12.74
C GLN A 133 22.80 -28.51 12.61
N THR A 134 23.57 -27.55 13.12
CA THR A 134 25.03 -27.59 13.09
C THR A 134 25.50 -28.26 14.38
N GLY A 135 25.72 -29.57 14.31
CA GLY A 135 26.22 -30.39 15.40
C GLY A 135 26.83 -31.67 14.84
N GLU A 136 27.73 -32.29 15.59
CA GLU A 136 28.28 -33.60 15.25
C GLU A 136 27.13 -34.61 15.20
N GLN A 137 26.89 -35.16 14.01
CA GLN A 137 25.74 -36.02 13.76
C GLN A 137 25.99 -37.37 14.45
N PHE A 138 25.12 -37.77 15.37
CA PHE A 138 25.28 -39.02 16.13
C PHE A 138 25.39 -40.23 15.18
N ASP A 139 26.53 -40.92 15.10
CA ASP A 139 26.66 -42.16 14.31
C ASP A 139 26.36 -43.39 15.19
N PRO A 140 25.24 -44.12 14.94
CA PRO A 140 24.96 -45.33 15.72
C PRO A 140 26.05 -46.40 15.59
N SER A 141 26.85 -46.41 14.51
CA SER A 141 27.90 -47.39 14.27
C SER A 141 29.03 -47.30 15.30
N GLU A 142 29.34 -46.11 15.81
CA GLU A 142 30.43 -45.86 16.76
C GLU A 142 30.05 -46.16 18.22
N HIS A 143 28.77 -46.45 18.46
CA HIS A 143 28.22 -46.58 19.81
C HIS A 143 27.69 -47.98 20.12
N SER A 144 27.59 -48.29 21.41
CA SER A 144 27.01 -49.54 21.89
C SER A 144 25.48 -49.56 21.70
N PRO A 145 24.84 -50.75 21.62
CA PRO A 145 23.38 -50.82 21.47
C PRO A 145 22.58 -50.14 22.59
N SER A 146 23.10 -50.14 23.82
CA SER A 146 22.48 -49.43 24.95
C SER A 146 22.57 -47.91 24.76
N THR A 147 23.72 -47.40 24.31
CA THR A 147 23.92 -45.98 23.99
C THR A 147 22.99 -45.51 22.87
N VAL A 148 22.86 -46.28 21.79
CA VAL A 148 21.94 -45.96 20.67
C VAL A 148 20.49 -45.95 21.13
N ASN A 149 20.09 -46.94 21.94
CA ASN A 149 18.74 -46.96 22.51
C ASN A 149 18.46 -45.80 23.47
N GLY A 150 19.45 -45.40 24.28
CA GLY A 150 19.37 -44.22 25.14
C GLY A 150 19.23 -42.92 24.34
N TYR A 151 20.02 -42.78 23.27
CA TYR A 151 19.92 -41.64 22.36
C TYR A 151 18.53 -41.57 21.70
N LEU A 152 18.04 -42.67 21.12
CA LEU A 152 16.72 -42.74 20.49
C LEU A 152 15.57 -42.41 21.47
N LEU A 153 15.67 -42.81 22.74
CA LEU A 153 14.72 -42.41 23.78
C LEU A 153 14.76 -40.90 24.05
N GLY A 154 15.95 -40.30 24.10
CA GLY A 154 16.10 -38.85 24.24
C GLY A 154 15.51 -38.07 23.06
N VAL A 155 15.77 -38.53 21.84
CA VAL A 155 15.20 -37.93 20.61
C VAL A 155 13.68 -38.10 20.56
N GLN A 156 13.15 -39.25 21.00
CA GLN A 156 11.71 -39.48 21.11
C GLN A 156 11.05 -38.49 22.11
N ALA A 157 11.69 -38.26 23.26
CA ALA A 157 11.20 -37.29 24.26
C ALA A 157 11.19 -35.85 23.73
N GLN A 158 12.08 -35.52 22.79
CA GLN A 158 12.12 -34.22 22.11
C GLN A 158 11.13 -34.11 20.94
N GLY A 159 10.42 -35.18 20.59
CA GLY A 159 9.48 -35.19 19.46
C GLY A 159 10.13 -35.08 18.07
N ASN A 160 11.45 -35.28 17.96
CA ASN A 160 12.17 -35.14 16.70
C ASN A 160 12.14 -36.46 15.89
N SER A 161 10.99 -36.75 15.28
CA SER A 161 10.80 -37.98 14.50
C SER A 161 11.72 -38.09 13.28
N ALA A 162 12.22 -36.96 12.75
CA ALA A 162 13.15 -36.96 11.62
C ALA A 162 14.51 -37.57 12.00
N GLU A 163 15.06 -37.18 13.15
CA GLU A 163 16.33 -37.73 13.64
C GLU A 163 16.18 -39.21 14.04
N MET A 164 15.04 -39.61 14.63
CA MET A 164 14.78 -41.03 14.92
C MET A 164 14.86 -41.90 13.67
N ARG A 165 14.17 -41.50 12.59
CA ARG A 165 14.20 -42.21 11.31
C ARG A 165 15.61 -42.26 10.73
N ARG A 166 16.34 -41.15 10.81
CA ARG A 166 17.72 -41.06 10.30
C ARG A 166 18.66 -42.02 11.03
N VAL A 167 18.56 -42.14 12.35
CA VAL A 167 19.39 -43.05 13.16
C VAL A 167 19.01 -44.50 12.91
N VAL A 168 17.71 -44.82 12.86
CA VAL A 168 17.24 -46.18 12.55
C VAL A 168 17.62 -46.58 11.12
N ALA A 169 17.53 -45.68 10.15
CA ALA A 169 17.99 -45.91 8.78
C ALA A 169 19.50 -46.14 8.71
N ALA A 170 20.31 -45.35 9.43
CA ALA A 170 21.74 -45.58 9.53
C ALA A 170 22.07 -46.95 10.17
N GLU A 171 21.30 -47.38 11.16
CA GLU A 171 21.45 -48.71 11.77
C GLU A 171 21.05 -49.84 10.81
N MET A 172 20.00 -49.64 10.01
CA MET A 172 19.57 -50.58 8.97
C MET A 172 20.58 -50.68 7.82
N ALA A 173 21.26 -49.59 7.47
CA ALA A 173 22.30 -49.59 6.44
C ALA A 173 23.63 -50.17 6.96
N GLY A 174 23.95 -49.93 8.24
CA GLY A 174 25.22 -50.30 8.87
C GLY A 174 25.19 -51.67 9.56
N LYS A 175 25.34 -51.67 10.88
CA LYS A 175 25.58 -52.88 11.69
C LYS A 175 24.36 -53.79 11.86
N LYS A 176 23.15 -53.33 11.50
CA LYS A 176 21.91 -54.11 11.48
C LYS A 176 21.62 -54.87 12.78
N ARG A 177 21.84 -54.22 13.93
CA ARG A 177 21.72 -54.88 15.23
C ARG A 177 20.25 -55.09 15.60
N ASP A 178 19.85 -56.36 15.71
CA ASP A 178 18.46 -56.79 15.92
C ASP A 178 17.82 -56.17 17.18
N GLN A 179 18.60 -55.99 18.24
CA GLN A 179 18.14 -55.40 19.51
C GLN A 179 17.62 -53.96 19.36
N ILE A 180 18.12 -53.21 18.36
CA ILE A 180 17.72 -51.83 18.08
C ILE A 180 16.57 -51.85 17.07
N LEU A 181 16.74 -52.58 15.96
CA LEU A 181 15.77 -52.62 14.87
C LEU A 181 14.43 -53.24 15.27
N ARG A 182 14.43 -54.23 16.17
CA ARG A 182 13.19 -54.82 16.70
C ARG A 182 12.44 -53.85 17.61
N LYS A 183 13.16 -53.03 18.38
CA LYS A 183 12.58 -52.10 19.36
C LYS A 183 11.99 -50.86 18.72
N TRP A 184 12.63 -50.35 17.66
CA TRP A 184 12.25 -49.11 16.97
C TRP A 184 11.66 -49.37 15.58
N ARG A 185 11.00 -50.52 15.41
CA ARG A 185 10.39 -50.93 14.15
C ARG A 185 9.16 -50.08 13.85
N GLY A 186 9.08 -49.51 12.63
CA GLY A 186 7.89 -48.80 12.14
C GLY A 186 7.83 -47.31 12.44
N ILE A 187 8.97 -46.67 12.70
CA ILE A 187 9.12 -45.23 12.97
C ILE A 187 9.52 -44.48 11.71
#